data_AF-A0A1Y1QD18-F1
#
_entry.id   AF-A0A1Y1QD18-F1
#
_cell.length_a   1.000
_cell.length_b   1.000
_cell.length_c   1.000
_cell.angle_alpha   90.00
_cell.angle_beta   90.00
_cell.angle_gamma   90.00
#
_symmetry.space_group_name_H-M   'P 1'
#
loop_
_entity.id
_entity.type
_entity.pdbx_description
1 polymer ?
#
loop_
_entity_poly.entity_id
_entity_poly.type
_entity_poly.pdbx_seq_one_letter_code
_entity_poly.pdbx_strand_id
1 'polypeptide(L)'
;KRLYWGAARSSDVYSVALDAKGHFTKDVRHEFALATLPEGNTTSVRKFEFAQRQGEYVMLAKELEFGFRLLAENNLRKRTYRFRYAVGQDVWQFTAAQADNGG
;
A
#
# COMPACT_ATOMS: atom_id res chain seq x y z
N LYS A 1 -4.24 1.64 -16.96
CA LYS A 1 -4.42 0.83 -15.72
C LYS A 1 -3.03 0.57 -15.12
N ARG A 2 -2.88 0.42 -13.80
CA ARG A 2 -1.60 0.07 -13.17
C ARG A 2 -1.77 -1.16 -12.27
N LEU A 3 -0.76 -2.02 -12.21
CA LEU A 3 -0.65 -3.09 -11.20
C LEU A 3 0.24 -2.57 -10.07
N TYR A 4 -0.07 -2.91 -8.82
CA TYR A 4 0.69 -2.51 -7.63
C TYR A 4 1.15 -3.72 -6.83
N TRP A 5 2.35 -3.65 -6.26
CA TRP A 5 2.90 -4.69 -5.39
C TRP A 5 3.86 -4.11 -4.35
N GLY A 6 3.99 -4.81 -3.22
CA GLY A 6 5.02 -4.53 -2.23
C GLY A 6 6.30 -5.34 -2.51
N ALA A 7 7.44 -4.80 -2.09
CA ALA A 7 8.70 -5.55 -2.09
C ALA A 7 8.70 -6.67 -1.04
N ALA A 8 9.47 -7.73 -1.31
CA ALA A 8 9.54 -8.89 -0.42
C ALA A 8 10.34 -8.63 0.87
N ARG A 9 11.33 -7.73 0.82
CA ARG A 9 12.32 -7.49 1.90
C ARG A 9 12.42 -6.04 2.35
N SER A 10 11.64 -5.15 1.76
CA SER A 10 11.58 -3.74 2.13
C SER A 10 10.13 -3.28 2.22
N SER A 11 9.94 -2.09 2.76
CA SER A 11 8.64 -1.44 2.84
C SER A 11 8.22 -0.72 1.56
N ASP A 12 8.97 -0.90 0.49
CA ASP A 12 8.71 -0.24 -0.79
C ASP A 12 7.48 -0.81 -1.49
N VAL A 13 6.72 0.10 -2.09
CA VAL A 13 5.60 -0.18 -2.97
C VAL A 13 5.93 0.31 -4.36
N TYR A 14 5.68 -0.55 -5.34
CA TYR A 14 5.93 -0.29 -6.75
C TYR A 14 4.64 -0.44 -7.55
N SER A 15 4.65 0.14 -8.75
CA SER A 15 3.63 -0.08 -9.75
C SER A 15 4.20 -0.22 -11.14
N VAL A 16 3.42 -0.80 -12.05
CA VAL A 16 3.73 -0.83 -13.50
C VAL A 16 2.47 -0.50 -14.27
N ALA A 17 2.61 0.35 -15.29
CA ALA A 17 1.52 0.62 -16.21
C ALA A 17 1.21 -0.60 -17.07
N LEU A 18 -0.07 -0.80 -17.35
CA LEU A 18 -0.57 -1.81 -18.28
C LEU A 18 -1.01 -1.13 -19.59
N ASP A 19 -0.67 -1.72 -20.72
CA ASP A 19 -1.13 -1.29 -22.03
C ASP A 19 -2.64 -1.55 -22.22
N ALA A 20 -3.19 -1.14 -23.37
CA ALA A 20 -4.61 -1.35 -23.69
C ALA A 20 -5.01 -2.84 -23.77
N LYS A 21 -4.05 -3.75 -23.97
CA LYS A 21 -4.25 -5.21 -24.00
C LYS A 21 -4.04 -5.85 -22.63
N GLY A 22 -3.66 -5.07 -21.62
CA GLY A 22 -3.39 -5.54 -20.27
C GLY A 22 -1.97 -6.07 -20.05
N HIS A 23 -1.05 -5.90 -21.00
CA HIS A 23 0.34 -6.33 -20.83
C HIS A 23 1.14 -5.33 -19.99
N PHE A 24 2.14 -5.86 -19.27
CA PHE A 24 3.10 -5.04 -18.56
C PHE A 24 3.90 -4.17 -19.54
N THR A 25 3.93 -2.88 -19.25
CA THR A 25 4.88 -1.96 -19.88
C THR A 25 6.24 -2.06 -19.17
N LYS A 26 7.24 -1.32 -19.65
CA LYS A 26 8.55 -1.20 -19.00
C LYS A 26 8.62 -0.07 -17.96
N ASP A 27 7.51 0.64 -17.74
CA ASP A 27 7.41 1.78 -16.84
C ASP A 27 7.12 1.32 -15.39
N VAL A 28 8.13 0.70 -14.76
CA VAL A 28 8.08 0.38 -13.34
C VAL A 28 8.37 1.65 -12.55
N ARG A 29 7.46 1.99 -11.63
CA ARG A 29 7.52 3.18 -10.79
C ARG A 29 7.60 2.80 -9.33
N HIS A 30 8.49 3.45 -8.58
CA HIS A 30 8.43 3.46 -7.12
C HIS A 30 7.36 4.46 -6.69
N GLU A 31 6.39 4.00 -5.90
CA GLU A 31 5.27 4.84 -5.45
C GLU A 31 5.58 5.51 -4.11
N PHE A 32 5.99 4.72 -3.13
CA PHE A 32 6.32 5.15 -1.77
C PHE A 32 6.96 3.98 -1.01
N ALA A 33 7.52 4.27 0.15
CA ALA A 33 7.91 3.26 1.13
C ALA A 33 7.07 3.44 2.39
N LEU A 34 6.54 2.38 3.00
CA LEU A 34 5.80 2.54 4.26
C LEU A 34 6.66 3.20 5.33
N ALA A 35 7.97 2.95 5.34
CA ALA A 35 8.90 3.51 6.32
C ALA A 35 9.02 5.04 6.25
N THR A 36 8.62 5.69 5.16
CA THR A 36 8.64 7.16 5.02
C THR A 36 7.30 7.81 5.37
N LEU A 37 6.26 7.03 5.64
CA LEU A 37 4.94 7.53 5.98
C LEU A 37 4.83 7.84 7.48
N PRO A 38 3.92 8.75 7.87
CA PRO A 38 3.55 8.92 9.26
C PRO A 38 3.08 7.59 9.88
N GLU A 39 3.68 7.26 11.03
CA GLU A 39 3.48 5.97 11.73
C GLU A 39 3.82 4.72 10.90
N GLY A 40 4.65 4.91 9.87
CA GLY A 40 5.21 3.88 9.03
C GLY A 40 6.21 2.97 9.75
N ASN A 41 6.53 1.85 9.12
CA ASN A 41 7.57 0.93 9.57
C ASN A 41 8.25 0.21 8.39
N THR A 42 9.11 -0.77 8.70
CA THR A 42 9.87 -1.54 7.70
C THR A 42 9.15 -2.82 7.23
N THR A 43 7.87 -2.99 7.54
CA THR A 43 7.11 -4.15 7.08
C THR A 43 6.62 -3.95 5.64
N SER A 44 5.89 -4.92 5.09
CA SER A 44 5.41 -4.90 3.70
C SER A 44 3.90 -4.82 3.60
N VAL A 45 3.41 -4.15 2.55
CA VAL A 45 1.98 -4.17 2.20
C VAL A 45 1.60 -5.57 1.71
N ARG A 46 0.51 -6.12 2.25
CA ARG A 46 -0.02 -7.42 1.83
C ARG A 46 -1.24 -7.32 0.93
N LYS A 47 -2.00 -6.23 1.05
CA LYS A 47 -3.22 -6.03 0.27
C LYS A 47 -3.39 -4.57 -0.10
N PHE A 48 -3.80 -4.35 -1.35
CA PHE A 48 -4.26 -3.06 -1.83
C PHE A 48 -5.76 -3.15 -2.10
N GLU A 49 -6.50 -2.13 -1.68
CA GLU A 49 -7.91 -1.93 -2.05
C GLU A 49 -8.04 -0.58 -2.72
N PHE A 50 -8.69 -0.56 -3.88
CA PHE A 50 -8.93 0.66 -4.65
C PHE A 50 -10.43 0.93 -4.69
N ALA A 51 -10.82 2.17 -4.41
CA ALA A 51 -12.21 2.59 -4.47
C ALA A 51 -12.29 4.02 -5.03
N GLN A 52 -13.36 4.32 -5.76
CA GLN A 52 -13.71 5.69 -6.08
C GLN A 52 -14.74 6.17 -5.06
N ARG A 53 -14.46 7.29 -4.37
CA ARG A 53 -15.35 7.88 -3.37
C ARG A 53 -15.54 9.35 -3.69
N GLN A 54 -16.78 9.76 -3.98
CA GLN A 54 -17.13 11.16 -4.28
C GLN A 54 -16.26 11.79 -5.40
N GLY A 55 -15.94 11.01 -6.43
CA GLY A 55 -15.09 11.46 -7.55
C GLY A 55 -13.58 11.33 -7.32
N GLU A 56 -13.13 11.06 -6.09
CA GLU A 56 -11.72 10.84 -5.78
C GLU A 56 -11.34 9.36 -5.88
N TYR A 57 -10.16 9.08 -6.41
CA TYR A 57 -9.57 7.73 -6.33
C TYR A 57 -8.84 7.58 -5.00
N VAL A 58 -9.24 6.57 -4.23
CA VAL A 58 -8.68 6.23 -2.93
C VAL A 58 -8.01 4.87 -3.00
N MET A 59 -6.80 4.79 -2.47
CA MET A 59 -6.09 3.53 -2.24
C MET A 59 -5.95 3.29 -0.74
N LEU A 60 -6.26 2.06 -0.31
CA LEU A 60 -5.96 1.56 1.02
C LEU A 60 -4.85 0.51 0.90
N ALA A 61 -3.69 0.78 1.49
CA ALA A 61 -2.60 -0.18 1.61
C ALA A 61 -2.68 -0.81 3.01
N LYS A 62 -2.94 -2.12 3.06
CA LYS A 62 -3.06 -2.88 4.30
C LYS A 62 -1.78 -3.63 4.59
N GLU A 63 -1.20 -3.26 5.72
CA GLU A 63 -0.05 -3.89 6.33
C GLU A 63 -0.49 -5.04 7.21
N LEU A 64 0.29 -6.12 7.18
CA LEU A 64 0.18 -7.21 8.14
C LEU A 64 1.58 -7.53 8.66
N GLU A 65 1.87 -7.12 9.89
CA GLU A 65 3.09 -7.53 10.57
C GLU A 65 2.88 -8.94 11.13
N PHE A 66 3.68 -9.90 10.63
CA PHE A 66 3.72 -11.25 11.17
C PHE A 66 4.88 -11.36 12.16
N GLY A 67 4.56 -11.42 13.45
CA GLY A 67 5.56 -11.68 14.48
C GLY A 67 5.92 -13.16 14.53
N PHE A 68 7.16 -13.52 14.20
CA PHE A 68 7.70 -14.86 14.45
C PHE A 68 8.06 -14.99 15.93
N ARG A 69 7.07 -15.04 16.81
CA ARG A 69 7.27 -15.39 18.22
C ARG A 69 6.70 -16.79 18.47
N LEU A 70 7.50 -17.63 19.14
CA LEU A 70 7.23 -19.04 19.42
C LEU A 70 6.01 -19.28 20.33
N LEU A 71 5.53 -18.24 20.99
CA LEU A 71 4.24 -18.22 21.68
C LEU A 71 3.28 -17.45 20.79
N ALA A 72 2.12 -18.03 20.51
CA ALA A 72 1.08 -17.45 19.68
C ALA A 72 0.57 -16.13 20.29
N GLU A 73 1.32 -15.04 20.13
CA GLU A 73 0.80 -13.69 20.29
C GLU A 73 -0.23 -13.50 19.18
N ASN A 74 -1.51 -13.62 19.53
CA ASN A 74 -2.64 -13.44 18.64
C ASN A 74 -2.85 -11.97 18.20
N ASN A 75 -1.84 -11.12 18.42
CA ASN A 75 -1.86 -9.69 18.15
C ASN A 75 -1.23 -9.41 16.79
N LEU A 76 -1.93 -9.81 15.72
CA LEU A 76 -1.61 -9.35 14.37
C LEU A 76 -1.72 -7.83 14.36
N ARG A 77 -0.56 -7.14 14.33
CA ARG A 77 -0.54 -5.69 14.12
C ARG A 77 -0.91 -5.42 12.69
N LYS A 78 -2.16 -5.00 12.52
CA LYS A 78 -2.72 -4.57 11.25
C LYS A 78 -2.72 -3.06 11.22
N ARG A 79 -2.34 -2.51 10.07
CA ARG A 79 -2.39 -1.07 9.85
C ARG A 79 -2.88 -0.81 8.45
N THR A 80 -3.76 0.18 8.32
CA THR A 80 -4.27 0.62 7.03
C THR A 80 -3.78 2.03 6.76
N TYR A 81 -3.05 2.20 5.66
CA TYR A 81 -2.63 3.49 5.15
C TYR A 81 -3.58 3.91 4.04
N ARG A 82 -4.08 5.15 4.11
CA ARG A 82 -5.01 5.73 3.14
C ARG A 82 -4.31 6.76 2.29
N PHE A 83 -4.54 6.67 0.99
CA PHE A 83 -4.03 7.60 0.00
C PHE A 83 -5.16 8.14 -0.88
N ARG A 84 -5.00 9.38 -1.32
CA ARG A 84 -5.80 9.98 -2.40
C ARG A 84 -4.94 10.16 -3.63
N TYR A 85 -5.50 9.95 -4.81
CA TYR A 85 -4.76 10.15 -6.05
C TYR A 85 -4.81 11.62 -6.47
N ALA A 86 -3.65 12.25 -6.62
CA ALA A 86 -3.52 13.60 -7.14
C ALA A 86 -3.35 13.54 -8.66
N VAL A 87 -4.45 13.63 -9.40
CA VAL A 87 -4.49 13.47 -10.87
C VAL A 87 -3.53 14.43 -11.58
N GLY A 88 -3.42 15.68 -11.12
CA GLY A 88 -2.54 16.69 -11.73
C GLY A 88 -1.04 16.40 -11.58
N GLN A 89 -0.67 15.49 -10.68
CA GLN A 89 0.73 15.12 -10.41
C GLN A 89 1.02 13.65 -10.70
N ASP A 90 -0.01 12.85 -11.04
CA ASP A 90 0.08 11.38 -11.19
C ASP A 90 0.73 10.69 -9.97
N VAL A 91 0.42 11.13 -8.75
CA VAL A 91 0.97 10.53 -7.51
C VAL A 91 -0.10 10.22 -6.49
N TRP A 92 0.18 9.21 -5.66
CA TRP A 92 -0.58 8.94 -4.45
C TRP A 92 -0.13 9.85 -3.32
N GLN A 93 -1.06 10.62 -2.77
CA GLN A 93 -0.81 11.46 -1.59
C GLN A 93 -1.33 10.73 -0.35
N PHE A 94 -0.45 10.53 0.63
CA PHE A 94 -0.82 10.00 1.93
C PHE A 94 -1.82 10.93 2.62
N THR A 95 -2.81 10.35 3.29
CA THR A 95 -3.87 11.10 4.00
C THR A 95 -4.05 10.67 5.45
N ALA A 96 -3.94 9.38 5.76
CA ALA A 96 -4.13 8.87 7.12
C ALA A 96 -3.51 7.48 7.30
N ALA A 97 -3.12 7.16 8.52
CA ALA A 97 -2.81 5.80 8.97
C ALA A 97 -3.73 5.45 10.13
N GLN A 98 -4.23 4.21 10.16
CA GLN A 98 -5.05 3.71 11.26
C GLN A 98 -4.55 2.33 11.67
N ALA A 99 -4.26 2.16 12.95
CA ALA A 99 -4.08 0.83 13.54
C ALA A 99 -5.43 0.11 13.55
N ASP A 100 -5.47 -1.08 12.99
CA ASP A 100 -6.63 -1.96 13.03
C ASP A 100 -6.46 -2.85 14.25
N ASN A 101 -7.02 -2.39 15.38
CA ASN A 101 -7.11 -3.18 16.59
C ASN A 101 -8.13 -4.28 16.31
N GLY A 102 -7.66 -5.50 16.08
CA GLY A 102 -8.52 -6.65 15.84
C GLY A 102 -9.62 -6.73 16.91
N GLY A 103 -10.87 -6.74 16.45
CA GLY A 103 -12.04 -7.06 17.27
C GLY A 103 -12.13 -8.55 17.57
#